data_AF-A0A848W9Y8-F1
#
_entry.id   AF-A0A848W9Y8-F1
#
_cell.length_a   1.000
_cell.length_b   1.000
_cell.length_c   1.000
_cell.angle_alpha   90.00
_cell.angle_beta   90.00
_cell.angle_gamma   90.00
#
_symmetry.space_group_name_H-M   'P 1'
#
loop_
_entity.id
_entity.type
_entity.pdbx_description
1 polymer ?
#
loop_
_entity_poly.entity_id
_entity_poly.type
_entity_poly.pdbx_seq_one_letter_code
_entity_poly.pdbx_strand_id
1 'polypeptide(L)'
;MTIKVAIIGSGPSGFYTADSLLKSGRDVEIDIIERLPTPFGLIRGGVAPDHQTTKKVARAYEKTALNEAVAYFGNVEVGKDVTMDEMRATYD
;
A
#
# COMPACT_ATOMS: atom_id res chain seq x y z
N MET A 1 15.75 -5.11 15.20
CA MET A 1 16.13 -4.49 13.92
C MET A 1 14.84 -4.38 13.16
N THR A 2 14.46 -3.15 12.81
CA THR A 2 13.23 -2.84 12.10
C THR A 2 13.37 -3.30 10.65
N ILE A 3 12.36 -4.00 10.13
CA ILE A 3 12.32 -4.48 8.74
C ILE A 3 11.59 -3.43 7.90
N LYS A 4 12.26 -2.86 6.90
CA LYS A 4 11.68 -1.85 6.01
C LYS A 4 11.13 -2.52 4.76
N VAL A 5 9.83 -2.42 4.53
CA VAL A 5 9.16 -3.08 3.42
C VAL A 5 8.52 -2.06 2.49
N ALA A 6 8.90 -2.09 1.22
CA ALA A 6 8.18 -1.38 0.17
C ALA A 6 7.09 -2.26 -0.45
N ILE A 7 5.87 -1.74 -0.53
CA ILE A 7 4.74 -2.37 -1.23
C ILE A 7 4.43 -1.53 -2.47
N ILE A 8 4.66 -2.09 -3.65
CA ILE A 8 4.40 -1.41 -4.92
C ILE A 8 2.96 -1.70 -5.36
N GLY A 9 2.10 -0.69 -5.22
CA GLY A 9 0.68 -0.71 -5.56
C GLY A 9 -0.23 -0.68 -4.32
N SER A 10 -1.18 0.24 -4.32
CA SER A 10 -2.11 0.49 -3.19
C SER A 10 -3.48 -0.17 -3.37
N GLY A 11 -3.56 -1.25 -4.15
CA GLY A 11 -4.78 -2.03 -4.35
C GLY A 11 -5.10 -2.96 -3.16
N PRO A 12 -6.11 -3.84 -3.30
CA PRO A 12 -6.44 -4.83 -2.29
C PRO A 12 -5.25 -5.67 -1.81
N SER A 13 -4.45 -6.20 -2.74
CA SER A 13 -3.29 -7.01 -2.40
C SER A 13 -2.29 -6.24 -1.55
N GLY A 14 -1.95 -5.01 -1.93
CA GLY A 14 -1.01 -4.18 -1.17
C GLY A 14 -1.48 -3.91 0.25
N PHE A 15 -2.74 -3.52 0.43
CA PHE A 15 -3.28 -3.27 1.77
C PHE A 15 -3.44 -4.53 2.61
N TYR A 16 -3.80 -5.67 2.02
CA TYR A 16 -3.83 -6.94 2.77
C TYR A 16 -2.44 -7.40 3.18
N THR A 17 -1.43 -7.20 2.34
CA THR A 17 -0.02 -7.47 2.70
C THR A 17 0.42 -6.57 3.84
N ALA A 18 0.14 -5.25 3.76
CA ALA A 18 0.48 -4.32 4.84
C ALA A 18 -0.18 -4.71 6.17
N ASP A 19 -1.49 -4.99 6.16
CA ASP A 19 -2.22 -5.43 7.35
C ASP A 19 -1.67 -6.75 7.93
N SER A 20 -1.27 -7.69 7.08
CA SER A 20 -0.65 -8.94 7.52
C SER A 20 0.74 -8.72 8.14
N LEU A 21 1.53 -7.79 7.61
CA LEU A 21 2.85 -7.46 8.16
C LEU A 21 2.72 -6.79 9.52
N LEU A 22 1.80 -5.83 9.67
CA LEU A 22 1.50 -5.20 10.97
C LEU A 22 1.07 -6.22 12.03
N LYS A 23 0.34 -7.27 11.62
CA LYS A 23 -0.12 -8.35 12.52
C LYS A 23 0.91 -9.46 12.74
N SER A 24 2.07 -9.41 12.10
CA SER A 24 3.07 -10.47 12.16
C SER A 24 3.83 -10.54 13.50
N GLY A 25 3.71 -9.51 14.34
CA GLY A 25 4.47 -9.38 15.59
C GLY A 25 5.94 -9.01 15.37
N ARG A 26 6.34 -8.69 14.14
CA ARG A 26 7.67 -8.15 13.81
C ARG A 26 7.66 -6.63 13.88
N ASP A 27 8.82 -6.08 14.19
CA ASP A 27 9.10 -4.65 14.08
C ASP A 27 9.27 -4.29 12.59
N VAL A 28 8.29 -3.60 12.01
CA VAL A 28 8.21 -3.30 10.58
C VAL A 28 7.92 -1.82 10.33
N GLU A 29 8.53 -1.26 9.29
CA GLU A 29 8.15 0.02 8.68
C GLU A 29 7.73 -0.26 7.23
N ILE A 30 6.58 0.26 6.82
CA ILE A 30 5.94 -0.08 5.54
C ILE A 30 5.70 1.18 4.72
N ASP A 31 6.26 1.22 3.51
CA ASP A 31 5.97 2.26 2.53
C ASP A 31 5.11 1.70 1.40
N ILE A 32 3.89 2.21 1.24
CA ILE A 32 3.03 1.88 0.11
C ILE A 32 3.28 2.90 -1.01
N ILE A 33 3.84 2.43 -2.13
CA ILE A 33 4.19 3.24 -3.31
C ILE A 33 3.13 3.06 -4.39
N GLU A 34 2.52 4.14 -4.87
CA GLU A 34 1.43 4.09 -5.84
C GLU A 34 1.64 5.10 -6.97
N ARG A 35 1.49 4.63 -8.21
CA ARG A 35 1.62 5.49 -9.41
C ARG A 35 0.48 6.50 -9.56
N LEU A 36 -0.71 6.18 -9.05
CA LEU A 36 -1.85 7.08 -9.07
C LEU A 36 -1.83 8.04 -7.86
N PRO A 37 -2.44 9.23 -7.97
CA PRO A 37 -2.56 10.13 -6.81
C PRO A 37 -3.50 9.58 -5.73
N THR A 38 -4.38 8.63 -6.08
CA THR A 38 -5.41 8.10 -5.17
C THR A 38 -5.20 6.62 -4.86
N PRO A 39 -5.41 6.19 -3.61
CA PRO A 39 -5.21 4.81 -3.21
C PRO A 39 -6.37 3.88 -3.62
N PHE A 40 -6.25 2.61 -3.23
CA PHE A 40 -7.25 1.53 -3.28
C PHE A 40 -7.43 0.83 -4.63
N GLY A 41 -6.67 1.24 -5.65
CA GLY A 41 -6.66 0.58 -6.96
C GLY A 41 -8.06 0.32 -7.51
N LEU A 42 -8.36 -0.93 -7.88
CA LEU A 42 -9.64 -1.30 -8.48
C LEU A 42 -10.84 -1.18 -7.52
N ILE A 43 -10.66 -1.13 -6.20
CA ILE A 43 -11.80 -0.82 -5.29
C ILE A 43 -12.33 0.59 -5.58
N ARG A 44 -11.44 1.51 -5.94
CA ARG A 44 -11.80 2.87 -6.37
C ARG A 44 -12.12 2.94 -7.86
N GLY A 45 -11.18 2.52 -8.70
CA GLY A 45 -11.21 2.75 -10.15
C GLY A 45 -11.83 1.62 -10.99
N GLY A 46 -12.21 0.50 -10.38
CA GLY A 46 -12.72 -0.69 -11.09
C GLY A 46 -14.13 -1.10 -10.67
N VAL A 47 -14.38 -1.22 -9.37
CA VAL A 47 -15.69 -1.65 -8.85
C VAL A 47 -16.77 -0.68 -9.30
N ALA A 48 -17.79 -1.24 -9.96
CA ALA A 48 -18.89 -0.49 -10.54
C ALA A 48 -19.61 0.39 -9.49
N PRO A 49 -20.15 1.55 -9.89
CA PRO A 49 -20.71 2.54 -8.98
C PRO A 49 -21.99 2.09 -8.26
N ASP A 50 -22.68 1.06 -8.74
CA ASP A 50 -23.82 0.42 -8.09
C ASP A 50 -23.40 -0.68 -7.08
N HIS A 51 -22.12 -1.07 -7.05
CA HIS A 51 -21.58 -2.11 -6.18
C HIS A 51 -20.97 -1.55 -4.88
N GLN A 52 -21.73 -0.71 -4.17
CA GLN A 52 -21.24 0.02 -2.99
C GLN A 52 -20.83 -0.87 -1.82
N THR A 53 -21.46 -2.04 -1.65
CA THR A 53 -21.10 -2.99 -0.59
C THR A 53 -19.66 -3.47 -0.71
N THR A 54 -19.19 -3.75 -1.93
CA THR A 54 -17.81 -4.16 -2.20
C THR A 54 -16.82 -3.05 -1.83
N LYS A 55 -17.19 -1.78 -2.03
CA LYS A 55 -16.33 -0.63 -1.69
C LYS A 55 -16.15 -0.41 -0.19
N LYS A 56 -16.97 -1.04 0.67
CA LYS A 56 -16.85 -0.92 2.14
C LYS A 56 -15.50 -1.39 2.68
N VAL A 57 -14.79 -2.26 1.95
CA VAL A 57 -13.45 -2.73 2.33
C VAL A 57 -12.43 -1.59 2.45
N ALA A 58 -12.65 -0.46 1.77
CA ALA A 58 -11.79 0.72 1.86
C ALA A 58 -11.62 1.23 3.30
N ARG A 59 -12.60 1.01 4.19
CA ARG A 59 -12.49 1.37 5.62
C ARG A 59 -11.42 0.56 6.34
N ALA A 60 -11.24 -0.70 5.98
CA ALA A 60 -10.16 -1.53 6.53
C ALA A 60 -8.81 -1.04 6.03
N TYR A 61 -8.72 -0.68 4.74
CA TYR A 61 -7.49 -0.14 4.15
C TYR A 61 -7.10 1.20 4.76
N GLU A 62 -8.07 2.09 4.99
CA GLU A 62 -7.87 3.36 5.69
C GLU A 62 -7.33 3.15 7.10
N LYS A 63 -7.87 2.18 7.85
CA LYS A 63 -7.33 1.83 9.17
C LYS A 63 -5.87 1.34 9.08
N THR A 64 -5.52 0.55 8.07
CA THR A 64 -4.14 0.11 7.83
C THR A 64 -3.25 1.29 7.45
N ALA A 65 -3.71 2.19 6.58
CA ALA A 65 -2.96 3.36 6.12
C ALA A 65 -2.66 4.37 7.24
N LEU A 66 -3.55 4.46 8.24
CA LEU A 66 -3.41 5.37 9.38
C LEU A 66 -2.57 4.78 10.53
N ASN A 67 -2.02 3.57 10.37
CA ASN A 67 -1.07 3.02 11.32
C ASN A 67 0.26 3.80 11.26
N GLU A 68 0.87 4.07 12.41
CA GLU A 68 2.12 4.84 12.50
C GLU A 68 3.31 4.21 11.77
N ALA A 69 3.31 2.89 11.61
CA ALA A 69 4.32 2.14 10.86
C ALA A 69 4.05 2.11 9.35
N VAL A 70 3.00 2.78 8.86
CA VAL A 70 2.65 2.80 7.44
C VAL A 70 2.71 4.23 6.91
N ALA A 71 3.48 4.42 5.84
CA ALA A 71 3.46 5.64 5.04
C ALA A 71 2.92 5.35 3.63
N TYR A 72 2.30 6.36 3.02
CA TYR A 72 1.74 6.28 1.67
C TYR A 72 2.36 7.35 0.77
N PHE A 73 2.87 6.91 -0.38
CA PHE A 73 3.48 7.76 -1.40
C PHE A 73 2.73 7.55 -2.72
N GLY A 74 1.74 8.40 -2.96
CA GLY A 74 1.00 8.43 -4.23
C GLY A 74 1.72 9.26 -5.30
N ASN A 75 1.31 9.07 -6.56
CA ASN A 75 1.91 9.72 -7.72
C ASN A 75 3.42 9.44 -7.88
N VAL A 76 3.84 8.22 -7.54
CA VAL A 76 5.22 7.71 -7.71
C VAL A 76 5.19 6.40 -8.49
N GLU A 77 5.72 6.41 -9.71
CA GLU A 77 5.77 5.24 -10.59
C GLU A 77 7.15 4.56 -10.54
N VAL A 78 7.20 3.37 -9.93
CA VAL A 78 8.42 2.54 -9.94
C VAL A 78 8.71 2.07 -11.37
N GLY A 79 9.96 2.25 -11.79
CA GLY A 79 10.42 2.06 -13.17
C GLY A 79 10.47 3.35 -13.99
N LYS A 80 9.91 4.46 -13.48
CA LYS A 80 9.95 5.77 -14.12
C LYS A 80 10.52 6.86 -13.21
N ASP A 81 9.94 7.02 -12.02
CA ASP A 81 10.34 8.05 -11.06
C ASP A 81 11.42 7.53 -10.09
N VAL A 82 11.37 6.23 -9.77
CA VAL A 82 12.37 5.51 -8.95
C VAL A 82 12.63 4.15 -9.58
N THR A 83 13.89 3.72 -9.63
CA THR A 83 14.29 2.43 -10.22
C THR A 83 14.14 1.27 -9.24
N MET A 84 14.00 0.04 -9.76
CA MET A 84 13.91 -1.15 -8.91
C MET A 84 15.20 -1.41 -8.11
N ASP A 85 16.36 -1.00 -8.64
CA ASP A 85 17.64 -1.20 -7.95
C ASP A 85 17.79 -0.23 -6.77
N GLU A 86 17.31 1.01 -6.88
CA GLU A 86 17.21 1.95 -5.76
C GLU A 86 16.27 1.42 -4.66
N MET A 87 15.13 0.82 -5.06
CA MET A 87 14.22 0.18 -4.10
C MET A 87 14.93 -0.96 -3.34
N ARG A 88 15.61 -1.87 -4.04
CA ARG A 88 16.33 -2.99 -3.42
C ARG A 88 17.50 -2.56 -2.54
N ALA A 89 18.10 -1.41 -2.82
CA ALA A 89 19.16 -0.86 -1.99
C ALA A 89 18.65 -0.18 -0.70
N THR A 90 17.35 0.19 -0.67
CA THR A 90 16.74 0.99 0.41
C THR A 90 15.92 0.14 1.38
N TYR A 91 15.26 -0.93 0.89
CA TYR A 91 14.35 -1.79 1.65
C TYR A 91 14.91 -3.21 1.81
N ASP A 92 14.43 -3.91 2.84
CA ASP A 92 14.80 -5.30 3.16
C ASP A 92 14.09 -6.36 2.29
#